data_AF-A0A7G2IJD4-F1
#
_entry.id   AF-A0A7G2IJD4-F1
#
_cell.length_a   1.000
_cell.length_b   1.000
_cell.length_c   1.000
_cell.angle_alpha   90.00
_cell.angle_beta   90.00
_cell.angle_gamma   90.00
#
_symmetry.space_group_name_H-M   'P 1'
#
loop_
_entity.id
_entity.type
_entity.pdbx_description
1 polymer ?
#
loop_
_entity_poly.entity_id
_entity_poly.type
_entity_poly.pdbx_seq_one_letter_code
_entity_poly.pdbx_strand_id
1 'polypeptide(L)'
;MKKTALAALALFASTACLAATPWQKITHPVAGSAQSIGAFSNGCIVGADTLPVQSEHYQVMRTDQRRYFGHPDLVRFIQRLSNQANSQGLGTVLIGDMGMPAGGRFNGGHASHQTGLDVDIFLQLPKNALDPVATAAAAGVRSGLTGRQASCAITVETGDF
;
A
#
# COMPACT_ATOMS: atom_id res chain seq x y z
N MET A 1 25.03 -42.45 10.74
CA MET A 1 25.60 -41.22 11.37
C MET A 1 25.92 -40.10 10.38
N LYS A 2 26.56 -40.35 9.22
CA LYS A 2 26.83 -39.28 8.22
C LYS A 2 25.59 -38.73 7.50
N LYS A 3 24.63 -39.61 7.15
CA LYS A 3 23.39 -39.22 6.43
C LYS A 3 22.42 -38.39 7.29
N THR A 4 22.36 -38.67 8.59
CA THR A 4 21.54 -37.93 9.56
C THR A 4 22.12 -36.54 9.86
N ALA A 5 23.47 -36.41 9.88
CA ALA A 5 24.14 -35.12 10.00
C ALA A 5 23.94 -34.22 8.77
N LEU A 6 23.96 -34.80 7.55
CA LEU A 6 23.68 -34.08 6.30
C LEU A 6 22.23 -33.59 6.23
N ALA A 7 21.26 -34.41 6.66
CA ALA A 7 19.85 -34.03 6.70
C ALA A 7 19.59 -32.90 7.73
N ALA A 8 20.23 -32.96 8.90
CA ALA A 8 20.13 -31.89 9.90
C ALA A 8 20.73 -30.57 9.40
N LEU A 9 21.88 -30.61 8.70
CA LEU A 9 22.52 -29.42 8.14
C LEU A 9 21.68 -28.76 7.03
N ALA A 10 21.02 -29.56 6.18
CA ALA A 10 20.08 -29.06 5.17
C ALA A 10 18.82 -28.44 5.79
N LEU A 11 18.34 -28.96 6.92
CA LEU A 11 17.19 -28.42 7.64
C LEU A 11 17.52 -27.05 8.28
N PHE A 12 18.72 -26.87 8.83
CA PHE A 12 19.20 -25.58 9.35
C PHE A 12 19.49 -24.55 8.26
N ALA A 13 19.96 -24.96 7.07
CA ALA A 13 20.17 -24.06 5.94
C ALA A 13 18.86 -23.52 5.34
N SER A 14 17.72 -24.16 5.62
CA SER A 14 16.40 -23.78 5.08
C SER A 14 15.65 -22.75 5.93
N THR A 15 16.15 -22.41 7.12
CA THR A 15 15.62 -21.29 7.93
C THR A 15 16.19 -19.97 7.46
N ALA A 16 15.84 -19.57 6.23
CA ALA A 16 15.91 -18.15 5.86
C ALA A 16 14.93 -17.41 6.79
N CYS A 17 15.47 -16.67 7.75
CA CYS A 17 14.69 -15.82 8.63
C CYS A 17 13.83 -14.90 7.76
N LEU A 18 12.50 -14.93 7.90
CA LEU A 18 11.56 -13.93 7.39
C LEU A 18 11.76 -12.60 8.16
N ALA A 19 12.99 -12.11 8.19
CA ALA A 19 13.31 -10.86 8.84
C ALA A 19 12.74 -9.73 7.98
N ALA A 20 12.09 -8.76 8.64
CA ALA A 20 11.67 -7.56 7.97
C ALA A 20 12.88 -6.85 7.34
N THR A 21 12.78 -6.55 6.05
CA THR A 21 13.74 -5.76 5.29
C THR A 21 13.78 -4.32 5.82
N PRO A 22 14.84 -3.55 5.54
CA PRO A 22 14.88 -2.14 5.91
C PRO A 22 13.67 -1.33 5.40
N TRP A 23 13.15 -1.67 4.20
CA TRP A 23 11.94 -1.06 3.63
C TRP A 23 10.70 -1.24 4.50
N GLN A 24 10.59 -2.39 5.18
CA GLN A 24 9.45 -2.71 6.04
C GLN A 24 9.62 -2.15 7.46
N LYS A 25 10.84 -1.75 7.82
CA LYS A 25 11.18 -1.20 9.13
C LYS A 25 11.12 0.32 9.17
N ILE A 26 11.48 0.99 8.06
CA ILE A 26 11.45 2.45 8.00
C ILE A 26 10.02 2.96 8.21
N THR A 27 9.89 4.03 9.00
CA THR A 27 8.59 4.50 9.50
C THR A 27 8.21 5.89 8.99
N HIS A 28 9.14 6.55 8.31
CA HIS A 28 9.03 7.92 7.81
C HIS A 28 9.69 8.03 6.44
N PRO A 29 9.22 8.93 5.57
CA PRO A 29 9.85 9.15 4.26
C PRO A 29 11.32 9.53 4.38
N VAL A 30 12.12 9.08 3.40
CA VAL A 30 13.51 9.53 3.26
C VAL A 30 13.48 10.97 2.74
N ALA A 31 14.14 11.89 3.44
CA ALA A 31 14.21 13.29 3.04
C ALA A 31 14.93 13.47 1.69
N GLY A 32 14.43 14.40 0.88
CA GLY A 32 14.97 14.71 -0.46
C GLY A 32 13.85 15.10 -1.42
N SER A 33 14.23 15.45 -2.65
CA SER A 33 13.25 15.63 -3.73
C SER A 33 12.55 14.31 -4.03
N ALA A 34 11.25 14.39 -4.34
CA ALA A 34 10.46 13.22 -4.73
C ALA A 34 11.05 12.57 -5.99
N GLN A 35 11.48 11.32 -5.89
CA GLN A 35 12.07 10.56 -6.99
C GLN A 35 11.63 9.10 -6.91
N SER A 36 10.88 8.65 -7.91
CA SER A 36 10.57 7.24 -8.13
C SER A 36 11.74 6.57 -8.84
N ILE A 37 12.34 5.55 -8.22
CA ILE A 37 13.60 4.96 -8.66
C ILE A 37 13.39 3.49 -9.01
N GLY A 38 13.75 3.10 -10.23
CA GLY A 38 13.62 1.73 -10.72
C GLY A 38 12.27 1.43 -11.35
N ALA A 39 11.91 0.15 -11.40
CA ALA A 39 10.63 -0.31 -11.97
C ALA A 39 9.58 -0.53 -10.86
N PHE A 40 8.30 -0.54 -11.22
CA PHE A 40 7.17 -0.69 -10.28
C PHE A 40 7.32 -1.86 -9.29
N SER A 41 7.89 -2.97 -9.75
CA SER A 41 8.10 -4.22 -8.97
C SER A 41 9.56 -4.48 -8.57
N ASN A 42 10.45 -3.49 -8.75
CA ASN A 42 11.85 -3.56 -8.31
C ASN A 42 12.42 -2.14 -8.21
N GLY A 43 12.07 -1.44 -7.14
CA GLY A 43 12.39 -0.03 -7.00
C GLY A 43 12.21 0.52 -5.58
N CYS A 44 12.38 1.82 -5.45
CA CYS A 44 12.16 2.57 -4.22
C CYS A 44 11.68 4.00 -4.54
N ILE A 45 11.40 4.77 -3.49
CA ILE A 45 11.13 6.20 -3.60
C ILE A 45 11.90 6.98 -2.52
N VAL A 46 12.50 8.09 -2.94
CA VAL A 46 13.03 9.14 -2.05
C VAL A 46 12.06 10.32 -2.08
N GLY A 47 11.92 11.05 -0.96
CA GLY A 47 11.02 12.20 -0.89
C GLY A 47 9.55 11.83 -1.07
N ALA A 48 9.15 10.65 -0.60
CA ALA A 48 7.76 10.22 -0.68
C ALA A 48 6.86 11.19 0.11
N ASP A 49 5.73 11.53 -0.49
CA ASP A 49 4.67 12.30 0.13
C ASP A 49 3.71 11.37 0.88
N THR A 50 2.97 11.94 1.82
CA THR A 50 2.00 11.22 2.65
C THR A 50 0.59 11.60 2.21
N LEU A 51 -0.24 10.62 1.85
CA LEU A 51 -1.66 10.89 1.63
C LEU A 51 -2.32 11.28 2.97
N PRO A 52 -2.99 12.45 3.07
CA PRO A 52 -3.71 12.82 4.28
C PRO A 52 -4.71 11.75 4.70
N VAL A 53 -4.59 11.27 5.94
CA VAL A 53 -5.48 10.19 6.44
C VAL A 53 -6.91 10.69 6.60
N GLN A 54 -7.09 11.96 6.99
CA GLN A 54 -8.38 12.62 7.07
C GLN A 54 -8.68 13.37 5.76
N SER A 55 -9.83 13.06 5.16
CA SER A 55 -10.33 13.70 3.95
C SER A 55 -11.86 13.61 3.92
N GLU A 56 -12.50 14.61 3.32
CA GLU A 56 -13.96 14.60 3.08
C GLU A 56 -14.35 13.76 1.85
N HIS A 57 -13.39 13.43 0.99
CA HIS A 57 -13.65 12.86 -0.34
C HIS A 57 -13.18 11.42 -0.50
N TYR A 58 -12.30 10.95 0.39
CA TYR A 58 -11.82 9.58 0.42
C TYR A 58 -11.53 9.13 1.85
N GLN A 59 -11.40 7.82 2.03
CA GLN A 59 -11.00 7.21 3.29
C GLN A 59 -9.87 6.23 3.07
N VAL A 60 -8.82 6.34 3.90
CA VAL A 60 -7.65 5.45 3.84
C VAL A 60 -7.92 4.21 4.66
N MET A 61 -7.77 3.04 4.03
CA MET A 61 -7.97 1.73 4.63
C MET A 61 -6.65 1.23 5.24
N ARG A 62 -6.73 0.38 6.27
CA ARG A 62 -5.58 -0.37 6.83
C ARG A 62 -4.39 0.53 7.17
N THR A 63 -4.67 1.69 7.78
CA THR A 63 -3.65 2.71 8.13
C THR A 63 -2.59 2.19 9.11
N ASP A 64 -2.90 1.13 9.86
CA ASP A 64 -1.94 0.39 10.71
C ASP A 64 -0.73 -0.15 9.92
N GLN A 65 -0.92 -0.43 8.62
CA GLN A 65 0.14 -0.98 7.77
C GLN A 65 1.12 0.06 7.26
N ARG A 66 0.80 1.35 7.39
CA ARG A 66 1.64 2.47 6.93
C ARG A 66 2.01 2.34 5.45
N ARG A 67 1.01 2.01 4.62
CA ARG A 67 1.11 1.90 3.17
C ARG A 67 0.36 3.03 2.46
N TYR A 68 0.43 4.26 2.97
CA TYR A 68 -0.25 5.44 2.41
C TYR A 68 0.75 6.52 1.96
N PHE A 69 1.94 6.08 1.55
CA PHE A 69 3.01 6.94 1.04
C PHE A 69 3.18 6.74 -0.46
N GLY A 70 3.62 7.77 -1.17
CA GLY A 70 3.86 7.67 -2.61
C GLY A 70 4.49 8.92 -3.20
N HIS A 71 4.59 8.95 -4.52
CA HIS A 71 5.03 10.13 -5.24
C HIS A 71 3.95 11.23 -5.13
N PRO A 72 4.32 12.52 -5.07
CA PRO A 72 3.35 13.62 -5.04
C PRO A 72 2.30 13.55 -6.16
N ASP A 73 2.67 13.06 -7.34
CA ASP A 73 1.76 12.88 -8.48
C ASP A 73 0.68 11.82 -8.18
N LEU A 74 1.03 10.75 -7.47
CA LEU A 74 0.07 9.74 -7.01
C LEU A 74 -0.91 10.34 -5.99
N VAL A 75 -0.41 11.15 -5.05
CA VAL A 75 -1.26 11.86 -4.07
C VAL A 75 -2.23 12.81 -4.79
N ARG A 76 -1.74 13.60 -5.75
CA ARG A 76 -2.59 14.50 -6.56
C ARG A 76 -3.61 13.73 -7.40
N PHE A 77 -3.22 12.59 -7.98
CA PHE A 77 -4.13 11.71 -8.70
C PHE A 77 -5.28 11.25 -7.78
N ILE A 78 -4.98 10.75 -6.58
CA ILE A 78 -5.99 10.29 -5.62
C ILE A 78 -6.94 11.42 -5.22
N GLN A 79 -6.39 12.59 -4.88
CA GLN A 79 -7.20 13.75 -4.52
C GLN A 79 -8.14 14.15 -5.67
N ARG A 80 -7.61 14.26 -6.89
CA ARG A 80 -8.41 14.60 -8.07
C ARG A 80 -9.50 13.57 -8.37
N LEU A 81 -9.16 12.29 -8.36
CA LEU A 81 -10.12 11.20 -8.59
C LEU A 81 -11.24 11.23 -7.55
N SER A 82 -10.87 11.39 -6.27
CA SER A 82 -11.82 11.42 -5.15
C SER A 82 -12.74 12.63 -5.22
N ASN A 83 -12.20 13.79 -5.56
CA ASN A 83 -12.98 15.02 -5.75
C ASN A 83 -13.96 14.86 -6.92
N GLN A 84 -13.53 14.26 -8.04
CA GLN A 84 -14.41 14.00 -9.18
C GLN A 84 -15.54 13.02 -8.80
N ALA A 85 -15.22 11.91 -8.15
CA ALA A 85 -16.22 10.94 -7.70
C ALA A 85 -17.24 11.58 -6.73
N ASN A 86 -16.77 12.41 -5.80
CA ASN A 86 -17.63 13.15 -4.87
C ASN A 86 -18.52 14.17 -5.61
N SER A 87 -17.96 14.96 -6.53
CA SER A 87 -18.69 15.98 -7.31
C SER A 87 -19.78 15.38 -8.19
N GLN A 88 -19.61 14.13 -8.63
CA GLN A 88 -20.60 13.36 -9.40
C GLN A 88 -21.58 12.60 -8.50
N GLY A 89 -21.48 12.74 -7.18
CA GLY A 89 -22.33 12.05 -6.22
C GLY A 89 -22.13 10.53 -6.18
N LEU A 90 -20.99 10.01 -6.67
CA LEU A 90 -20.72 8.57 -6.74
C LEU A 90 -20.49 7.96 -5.34
N GLY A 91 -19.90 8.72 -4.42
CA GLY A 91 -19.65 8.30 -3.03
C GLY A 91 -18.21 8.63 -2.60
N THR A 92 -17.82 8.08 -1.45
CA THR A 92 -16.46 8.22 -0.90
C THR A 92 -15.54 7.18 -1.54
N VAL A 93 -14.36 7.59 -2.02
CA VAL A 93 -13.37 6.65 -2.55
C VAL A 93 -12.64 5.97 -1.39
N LEU A 94 -12.46 4.65 -1.47
CA LEU A 94 -11.75 3.87 -0.46
C LEU A 94 -10.35 3.51 -0.98
N ILE A 95 -9.32 4.05 -0.32
CA ILE A 95 -7.92 3.93 -0.72
C ILE A 95 -7.26 2.78 0.05
N GLY A 96 -6.75 1.79 -0.68
CA GLY A 96 -6.00 0.66 -0.17
C GLY A 96 -4.50 0.93 -0.07
N ASP A 97 -3.70 -0.08 -0.41
CA ASP A 97 -2.25 0.03 -0.35
C ASP A 97 -1.73 0.98 -1.45
N MET A 98 -1.00 2.01 -1.05
CA MET A 98 -0.07 2.78 -1.88
C MET A 98 1.33 2.14 -1.71
N GLY A 99 2.37 2.89 -1.34
CA GLY A 99 3.69 2.38 -0.97
C GLY A 99 4.03 2.53 0.51
N MET A 100 5.08 1.84 0.96
CA MET A 100 5.76 2.07 2.24
C MET A 100 6.53 3.42 2.22
N PRO A 101 7.01 3.95 3.36
CA PRO A 101 7.59 5.31 3.42
C PRO A 101 8.75 5.60 2.45
N ALA A 102 9.51 4.57 2.07
CA ALA A 102 10.57 4.67 1.06
C ALA A 102 10.33 3.71 -0.12
N GLY A 103 9.09 3.26 -0.31
CA GLY A 103 8.74 2.23 -1.28
C GLY A 103 9.35 0.87 -0.93
N GLY A 104 9.88 0.18 -1.94
CA GLY A 104 10.47 -1.14 -1.78
C GLY A 104 9.43 -2.27 -1.62
N ARG A 105 9.92 -3.51 -1.64
CA ARG A 105 9.07 -4.70 -1.70
C ARG A 105 8.32 -4.97 -0.40
N PHE A 106 7.01 -5.18 -0.51
CA PHE A 106 6.16 -5.64 0.60
C PHE A 106 6.52 -7.04 1.10
N ASN A 107 6.20 -7.30 2.37
CA ASN A 107 6.24 -8.63 2.97
C ASN A 107 4.92 -9.37 2.74
N GLY A 108 4.60 -9.64 1.46
CA GLY A 108 3.33 -10.22 1.02
C GLY A 108 2.30 -9.20 0.51
N GLY A 109 1.42 -9.65 -0.39
CA GLY A 109 0.49 -8.81 -1.15
C GLY A 109 0.94 -8.63 -2.60
N HIS A 110 0.74 -7.42 -3.14
CA HIS A 110 1.12 -7.06 -4.50
C HIS A 110 2.65 -7.10 -4.72
N ALA A 111 3.06 -7.45 -5.95
CA ALA A 111 4.46 -7.49 -6.34
C ALA A 111 5.04 -6.10 -6.66
N SER A 112 4.19 -5.17 -7.10
CA SER A 112 4.50 -3.77 -7.42
C SER A 112 4.44 -2.87 -6.16
N HIS A 113 4.03 -1.60 -6.28
CA HIS A 113 3.94 -0.60 -5.20
C HIS A 113 5.28 -0.14 -4.63
N GLN A 114 6.38 -0.42 -5.32
CA GLN A 114 7.71 -0.17 -4.79
C GLN A 114 8.23 1.23 -5.08
N THR A 115 7.68 1.93 -6.06
CA THR A 115 8.18 3.23 -6.53
C THR A 115 7.29 4.41 -6.17
N GLY A 116 6.23 4.17 -5.39
CA GLY A 116 5.27 5.21 -4.99
C GLY A 116 4.34 5.66 -6.12
N LEU A 117 4.14 4.84 -7.14
CA LEU A 117 3.30 5.16 -8.31
C LEU A 117 2.07 4.27 -8.45
N ASP A 118 1.91 3.28 -7.57
CA ASP A 118 0.76 2.37 -7.58
C ASP A 118 -0.15 2.66 -6.38
N VAL A 119 -1.47 2.58 -6.60
CA VAL A 119 -2.49 2.64 -5.54
C VAL A 119 -3.58 1.62 -5.78
N ASP A 120 -3.92 0.86 -4.75
CA ASP A 120 -5.13 0.03 -4.75
C ASP A 120 -6.36 0.88 -4.41
N ILE A 121 -7.42 0.75 -5.20
CA ILE A 121 -8.71 1.37 -4.95
C ILE A 121 -9.76 0.27 -4.80
N PHE A 122 -10.48 0.27 -3.68
CA PHE A 122 -11.59 -0.65 -3.47
C PHE A 122 -12.75 -0.28 -4.39
N LEU A 123 -13.37 -1.28 -5.04
CA LEU A 123 -14.49 -1.10 -5.96
C LEU A 123 -15.83 -0.96 -5.21
N GLN A 124 -15.83 -0.19 -4.14
CA GLN A 124 -16.99 0.16 -3.32
C GLN A 124 -16.95 1.67 -3.05
N LEU A 125 -18.07 2.35 -3.30
CA LEU A 125 -18.23 3.79 -3.10
C LEU A 125 -19.34 4.06 -2.09
N PRO A 126 -19.05 3.92 -0.78
CA PRO A 126 -20.05 4.15 0.25
C PRO A 126 -20.51 5.62 0.23
N LYS A 127 -21.82 5.84 0.40
CA LYS A 127 -22.41 7.19 0.44
C LYS A 127 -22.12 7.93 1.74
N ASN A 128 -21.84 7.19 2.80
CA ASN A 128 -21.44 7.71 4.11
C ASN A 128 -20.04 7.17 4.44
N ALA A 129 -19.26 7.93 5.21
CA ALA A 129 -17.97 7.45 5.70
C ALA A 129 -18.12 6.11 6.44
N LEU A 130 -17.17 5.20 6.23
CA LEU A 130 -17.14 3.94 6.96
C LEU A 130 -16.63 4.19 8.39
N ASP A 131 -17.09 3.38 9.33
CA ASP A 131 -16.57 3.39 10.69
C ASP A 131 -15.02 3.22 10.67
N PRO A 132 -14.25 4.08 11.36
CA PRO A 132 -12.80 3.96 11.47
C PRO A 132 -12.32 2.55 11.86
N VAL A 133 -13.07 1.85 12.72
CA VAL A 133 -12.78 0.47 13.14
C VAL A 133 -12.95 -0.50 11.96
N ALA A 134 -13.98 -0.31 11.14
CA ALA A 134 -14.19 -1.13 9.94
C ALA A 134 -13.06 -0.91 8.91
N THR A 135 -12.50 0.31 8.84
CA THR A 135 -11.38 0.61 7.93
C THR A 135 -10.02 0.12 8.39
N ALA A 136 -9.81 0.00 9.72
CA ALA A 136 -8.65 -0.71 10.27
C ALA A 136 -8.81 -2.24 10.16
N ALA A 137 -10.02 -2.76 10.36
CA ALA A 137 -10.31 -4.20 10.45
C ALA A 137 -10.38 -4.95 9.10
N ALA A 138 -10.41 -4.23 7.97
CA ALA A 138 -10.25 -4.84 6.64
C ALA A 138 -8.92 -5.63 6.48
N ALA A 139 -8.01 -5.54 7.46
CA ALA A 139 -6.81 -6.34 7.59
C ALA A 139 -6.99 -7.76 8.19
N GLY A 140 -8.17 -8.16 8.68
CA GLY A 140 -8.30 -9.53 9.23
C GLY A 140 -9.58 -9.94 9.96
N VAL A 141 -10.62 -9.10 10.04
CA VAL A 141 -11.88 -9.51 10.69
C VAL A 141 -12.86 -10.02 9.64
N ARG A 142 -13.29 -11.27 9.80
CA ARG A 142 -14.52 -11.80 9.19
C ARG A 142 -15.72 -11.03 9.77
N SER A 143 -15.89 -9.77 9.39
CA SER A 143 -17.18 -9.12 9.48
C SER A 143 -18.12 -9.89 8.55
N GLY A 144 -19.35 -10.18 8.99
CA GLY A 144 -20.34 -11.02 8.32
C GLY A 144 -20.81 -10.56 6.93
N LEU A 145 -20.08 -9.65 6.28
CA LEU A 145 -20.17 -9.35 4.86
C LEU A 145 -19.30 -10.35 4.10
N THR A 146 -19.89 -11.49 3.73
CA THR A 146 -19.29 -12.55 2.91
C THR A 146 -19.04 -12.15 1.45
N GLY A 147 -18.66 -10.90 1.19
CA GLY A 147 -18.27 -10.41 -0.12
C GLY A 147 -16.76 -10.34 -0.20
N ARG A 148 -16.15 -10.96 -1.22
CA ARG A 148 -14.77 -10.63 -1.61
C ARG A 148 -14.74 -9.12 -1.87
N GLN A 149 -14.00 -8.36 -1.07
CA GLN A 149 -13.75 -6.97 -1.37
C GLN A 149 -12.83 -6.92 -2.59
N ALA A 150 -13.35 -6.47 -3.72
CA ALA A 150 -12.57 -6.29 -4.93
C ALA A 150 -11.85 -4.95 -4.87
N SER A 151 -10.56 -4.94 -5.18
CA SER A 151 -9.76 -3.74 -5.42
C SER A 151 -9.08 -3.84 -6.78
N CYS A 152 -8.72 -2.68 -7.34
CA CYS A 152 -7.92 -2.56 -8.55
C CYS A 152 -6.71 -1.68 -8.26
N ALA A 153 -5.53 -2.11 -8.71
CA ALA A 153 -4.32 -1.31 -8.67
C ALA A 153 -4.28 -0.38 -9.89
N ILE A 154 -4.03 0.91 -9.66
CA ILE A 154 -3.80 1.92 -10.70
C ILE A 154 -2.38 2.43 -10.57
N THR A 155 -1.66 2.44 -11.68
CA THR A 155 -0.31 3.00 -11.80
C THR A 155 -0.40 4.38 -12.45
N VAL A 156 0.30 5.37 -11.90
CA VAL A 156 0.44 6.71 -12.49
C VAL A 156 1.84 6.88 -13.09
N GLU A 157 1.96 7.61 -14.19
CA GLU A 157 3.26 8.06 -14.70
C GLU A 157 3.56 9.47 -14.17
N THR A 158 4.84 9.75 -13.92
CA THR A 158 5.27 11.06 -13.40
C THR A 158 5.22 12.10 -14.51
N GLY A 159 4.71 13.30 -14.22
CA GLY A 159 4.62 14.40 -15.19
C GLY A 159 3.34 14.45 -16.03
N ASP A 160 2.37 13.57 -15.78
CA ASP A 160 1.09 13.51 -16.49
C ASP A 160 0.02 14.52 -16.02
N PHE A 161 0.38 15.53 -15.22
CA PHE A 161 -0.59 16.44 -14.56
C PHE A 161 -0.17 17.90 -14.54
#